data_AF-A0A7C7L7D5-F1
#
_entry.id   AF-A0A7C7L7D5-F1
#
_cell.length_a   1.000
_cell.length_b   1.000
_cell.length_c   1.000
_cell.angle_alpha   90.00
_cell.angle_beta   90.00
_cell.angle_gamma   90.00
#
_symmetry.space_group_name_H-M   'P 1'
#
loop_
_entity.id
_entity.type
_entity.pdbx_description
1 polymer ?
#
loop_
_entity_poly.entity_id
_entity_poly.type
_entity_poly.pdbx_seq_one_letter_code
_entity_poly.pdbx_strand_id
1 'polypeptide(L)'
;MFMRFTALFVGLAAASLIVCGGGSTGPRQKEPGRIYVQNVGYVEDGKKFEVFVTVVSVDGQVPGDRDLPQGVQLYQELEIPQGGEPVPVTGVLHGGARVVLRFRVTGGFGYQTREWELPFEVDGNKLIYVTGVNPFEGKLYYEERSYG
;
A
#
# COMPACT_ATOMS: atom_id res chain seq x y z
N MET A 1 -50.69 40.80 42.42
CA MET A 1 -49.52 41.71 42.33
C MET A 1 -48.31 40.87 42.74
N PHE A 2 -47.42 40.34 41.90
CA PHE A 2 -46.93 40.69 40.57
C PHE A 2 -46.83 39.45 39.67
N MET A 3 -47.08 39.65 38.38
CA MET A 3 -46.97 38.69 37.27
C MET A 3 -45.52 38.24 37.03
N ARG A 4 -45.33 36.95 36.71
CA ARG A 4 -44.05 36.39 36.24
C ARG A 4 -44.07 36.25 34.71
N PHE A 5 -43.17 37.01 34.10
CA PHE A 5 -42.42 36.82 32.85
C PHE A 5 -42.99 35.88 31.77
N THR A 6 -43.50 36.51 30.72
CA THR A 6 -43.62 35.98 29.36
C THR A 6 -42.23 35.71 28.78
N ALA A 7 -41.85 34.45 28.61
CA ALA A 7 -40.68 34.06 27.82
C ALA A 7 -41.14 33.72 26.40
N LEU A 8 -40.83 34.63 25.48
CA LEU A 8 -41.00 34.49 24.03
C LEU A 8 -40.06 33.37 23.55
N PHE A 9 -40.61 32.21 23.16
CA PHE A 9 -39.80 31.17 22.52
C PHE A 9 -39.41 31.63 21.11
N VAL A 10 -38.10 31.67 20.89
CA VAL A 10 -37.41 32.04 19.67
C VAL A 10 -37.86 31.14 18.51
N GLY A 11 -38.28 31.79 17.42
CA GLY A 11 -38.68 31.14 16.18
C GLY A 11 -37.55 30.35 15.55
N LEU A 12 -37.78 29.05 15.40
CA LEU A 12 -37.04 28.15 14.54
C LEU A 12 -37.56 28.33 13.11
N ALA A 13 -36.80 29.01 12.24
CA ALA A 13 -37.05 29.01 10.80
C ALA A 13 -35.72 28.78 10.08
N ALA A 14 -35.60 27.58 9.54
CA ALA A 14 -34.45 27.06 8.82
C ALA A 14 -34.13 27.95 7.60
N ALA A 15 -32.98 28.62 7.65
CA ALA A 15 -32.34 29.16 6.47
C ALA A 15 -31.81 27.98 5.65
N SER A 16 -32.58 27.60 4.64
CA SER A 16 -32.19 26.66 3.60
C SER A 16 -31.13 27.32 2.74
N LEU A 17 -29.86 27.21 3.13
CA LEU A 17 -28.75 27.51 2.24
C LEU A 17 -28.39 26.24 1.46
N ILE A 18 -29.09 26.10 0.33
CA ILE A 18 -28.54 25.42 -0.84
C ILE A 18 -27.29 26.22 -1.25
N VAL A 19 -26.11 25.66 -1.00
CA VAL A 19 -24.90 26.04 -1.71
C VAL A 19 -24.54 24.89 -2.63
N CYS A 20 -24.87 25.09 -3.91
CA CYS A 20 -24.26 24.39 -5.03
C CYS A 20 -22.74 24.62 -5.04
N GLY A 21 -22.00 23.60 -5.49
CA GLY A 21 -20.81 23.83 -6.32
C GLY A 21 -19.60 24.42 -5.61
N GLY A 22 -18.98 23.62 -4.73
CA GLY A 22 -17.62 23.87 -4.24
C GLY A 22 -16.87 22.56 -4.29
N GLY A 23 -16.50 22.10 -5.49
CA GLY A 23 -15.53 21.03 -5.67
C GLY A 23 -14.21 21.51 -5.11
N SER A 24 -14.02 21.34 -3.80
CA SER A 24 -12.75 21.52 -3.14
C SER A 24 -11.79 20.53 -3.78
N THR A 25 -10.96 21.01 -4.71
CA THR A 25 -9.66 20.40 -5.02
C THR A 25 -8.74 20.68 -3.83
N GLY A 26 -9.17 20.26 -2.64
CA GLY A 26 -8.27 20.07 -1.51
C GLY A 26 -7.33 18.90 -1.84
N PRO A 27 -6.21 18.77 -1.10
CA PRO A 27 -5.34 17.61 -1.26
C PRO A 27 -6.19 16.34 -1.19
N ARG A 28 -6.13 15.49 -2.22
CA ARG A 28 -6.81 14.20 -2.18
C ARG A 28 -6.28 13.45 -0.97
N GLN A 29 -7.17 13.14 -0.03
CA GLN A 29 -6.82 12.29 1.10
C GLN A 29 -6.48 10.91 0.55
N LYS A 30 -5.30 10.39 0.89
CA LYS A 30 -4.88 9.06 0.46
C LYS A 30 -5.75 8.01 1.13
N GLU A 31 -6.10 6.99 0.37
CA GLU A 31 -7.02 5.95 0.84
C GLU A 31 -6.26 4.88 1.65
N PRO A 32 -6.84 4.34 2.74
CA PRO A 32 -6.32 3.16 3.42
C PRO A 32 -6.29 1.95 2.48
N GLY A 33 -5.35 1.03 2.68
CA GLY A 33 -5.26 -0.15 1.82
C GLY A 33 -4.11 -1.08 2.14
N ARG A 34 -3.93 -2.08 1.29
CA ARG A 34 -2.86 -3.08 1.37
C ARG A 34 -1.91 -2.95 0.19
N ILE A 35 -0.66 -3.36 0.38
CA ILE A 35 0.26 -3.61 -0.73
C ILE A 35 0.22 -5.10 -1.08
N TYR A 36 0.04 -5.36 -2.36
CA TYR A 36 0.12 -6.67 -2.99
C TYR A 36 1.34 -6.72 -3.89
N VAL A 37 1.93 -7.89 -4.03
CA VAL A 37 3.03 -8.13 -4.97
C VAL A 37 2.64 -9.27 -5.89
N GLN A 38 2.92 -9.11 -7.18
CA GLN A 38 2.75 -10.17 -8.17
C GLN A 38 4.02 -10.31 -8.98
N ASN A 39 4.47 -11.55 -9.17
CA ASN A 39 5.63 -11.87 -9.97
C ASN A 39 5.19 -12.42 -11.33
N VAL A 40 5.39 -11.64 -12.39
CA VAL A 40 5.11 -12.09 -13.77
C VAL A 40 6.35 -12.10 -14.65
N GLY A 41 7.49 -11.70 -14.08
CA GLY A 41 8.69 -11.44 -14.83
C GLY A 41 9.44 -12.70 -15.24
N TYR A 42 10.31 -12.52 -16.21
CA TYR A 42 11.38 -13.45 -16.58
C TYR A 42 12.71 -12.70 -16.48
N VAL A 43 13.82 -13.43 -16.35
CA VAL A 43 15.15 -12.86 -16.64
C VAL A 43 15.20 -12.54 -18.15
N GLU A 44 16.00 -11.57 -18.59
CA GLU A 44 16.16 -11.18 -20.01
C GLU A 44 16.37 -12.38 -20.97
N ASP A 45 16.89 -13.50 -20.48
CA ASP A 45 17.11 -14.75 -21.24
C ASP A 45 15.94 -15.77 -21.15
N GLY A 46 14.75 -15.36 -20.73
CA GLY A 46 13.58 -16.24 -20.58
C GLY A 46 13.66 -17.23 -19.39
N LYS A 47 14.64 -17.05 -18.50
CA LYS A 47 14.81 -17.89 -17.31
C LYS A 47 13.92 -17.44 -16.16
N LYS A 48 13.56 -18.37 -15.29
CA LYS A 48 12.77 -18.11 -14.08
C LYS A 48 13.65 -17.52 -12.97
N PHE A 49 13.05 -16.65 -12.16
CA PHE A 49 13.60 -16.18 -10.90
C PHE A 49 12.54 -16.29 -9.81
N GLU A 50 12.99 -16.50 -8.58
CA GLU A 50 12.14 -16.54 -7.41
C GLU A 50 12.20 -15.17 -6.73
N VAL A 51 11.07 -14.70 -6.22
CA VAL A 51 10.96 -13.42 -5.53
C VAL A 51 10.49 -13.69 -4.12
N PHE A 52 11.24 -13.17 -3.16
CA PHE A 52 10.89 -13.15 -1.76
C PHE A 52 10.72 -11.71 -1.32
N VAL A 53 9.69 -11.44 -0.52
CA VAL A 53 9.39 -10.10 -0.02
C VAL A 53 9.33 -10.08 1.50
N THR A 54 9.96 -9.08 2.10
CA THR A 54 9.90 -8.81 3.53
C THR A 54 9.49 -7.37 3.76
N VAL A 55 8.58 -7.13 4.71
CA VAL A 55 8.29 -5.77 5.18
C VAL A 55 9.38 -5.35 6.15
N VAL A 56 10.17 -4.33 5.78
CA VAL A 56 11.29 -3.83 6.58
C VAL A 56 10.84 -2.77 7.57
N SER A 57 10.02 -1.83 7.10
CA SER A 57 9.46 -0.78 7.95
C SER A 57 8.13 -0.26 7.45
N VAL A 58 7.34 0.27 8.38
CA VAL A 58 6.14 1.08 8.11
C VAL A 58 6.30 2.40 8.86
N ASP A 59 6.25 3.51 8.13
CA ASP A 59 6.51 4.87 8.62
C ASP A 59 7.85 5.01 9.35
N GLY A 60 8.85 4.28 8.87
CA GLY A 60 10.20 4.26 9.45
C GLY A 60 10.31 3.51 10.79
N GLN A 61 9.24 2.82 11.22
CA GLN A 61 9.23 1.98 12.41
C GLN A 61 9.27 0.50 12.03
N VAL A 62 9.71 -0.33 12.98
CA VAL A 62 9.60 -1.79 12.86
C VAL A 62 8.12 -2.17 12.74
N PRO A 63 7.72 -3.00 11.76
CA PRO A 63 6.32 -3.38 11.58
C PRO A 63 5.76 -4.09 12.82
N GLY A 64 4.55 -3.71 13.23
CA GLY A 64 3.78 -4.46 14.22
C GLY A 64 2.93 -5.54 13.57
N ASP A 65 2.37 -6.44 14.39
CA ASP A 65 1.55 -7.57 13.91
C ASP A 65 0.37 -7.14 13.02
N ARG A 66 -0.20 -5.96 13.27
CA ARG A 66 -1.31 -5.39 12.48
C ARG A 66 -0.88 -4.90 11.09
N ASP A 67 0.40 -4.59 10.92
CA ASP A 67 0.97 -4.04 9.70
C ASP A 67 1.33 -5.17 8.71
N LEU A 68 1.37 -6.41 9.19
CA LEU A 68 1.67 -7.62 8.43
C LEU A 68 0.40 -8.36 8.00
N PRO A 69 0.45 -9.20 6.96
CA PRO A 69 -0.65 -10.09 6.62
C PRO A 69 -0.92 -11.09 7.74
N GLN A 70 -2.15 -11.61 7.79
CA GLN A 70 -2.53 -12.58 8.82
C GLN A 70 -1.66 -13.84 8.73
N GLY A 71 -1.09 -14.25 9.87
CA GLY A 71 -0.23 -15.44 9.95
C GLY A 71 1.21 -15.23 9.50
N VAL A 72 1.59 -14.00 9.13
CA VAL A 72 2.96 -13.64 8.78
C VAL A 72 3.68 -13.03 9.98
N GLN A 73 4.88 -13.50 10.26
CA GLN A 73 5.71 -13.02 11.37
C GLN A 73 6.64 -11.89 10.93
N LEU A 74 7.12 -11.11 11.90
CA LEU A 74 8.14 -10.09 11.66
C LEU A 74 9.38 -10.71 11.00
N TYR A 75 9.89 -10.04 9.95
CA TYR A 75 11.00 -10.48 9.12
C TYR A 75 10.81 -11.80 8.36
N GLN A 76 9.61 -12.39 8.39
CA GLN A 76 9.32 -13.55 7.55
C GLN A 76 9.36 -13.14 6.08
N GLU A 77 10.09 -13.93 5.28
CA GLU A 77 10.10 -13.81 3.84
C GLU A 77 8.85 -14.47 3.25
N LEU A 78 8.12 -13.70 2.44
CA LEU A 78 6.99 -14.19 1.66
C LEU A 78 7.46 -14.53 0.26
N GLU A 79 7.34 -15.79 -0.12
CA GLU A 79 7.54 -16.20 -1.52
C GLU A 79 6.38 -15.65 -2.38
N ILE A 80 6.74 -15.04 -3.52
CA ILE A 80 5.79 -14.56 -4.53
C ILE A 80 5.85 -15.49 -5.74
N PRO A 81 4.87 -16.40 -5.89
CA PRO A 81 4.88 -17.37 -6.97
C PRO A 81 4.87 -16.71 -8.35
N GLN A 82 5.72 -17.19 -9.24
CA GLN A 82 5.78 -16.71 -10.62
C GLN A 82 4.49 -17.10 -11.38
N GLY A 83 3.85 -16.12 -12.02
CA GLY A 83 2.59 -16.31 -12.74
C GLY A 83 1.39 -16.56 -11.85
N GLY A 84 1.52 -16.39 -10.53
CA GLY A 84 0.45 -16.56 -9.56
C GLY A 84 -0.43 -15.32 -9.39
N GLU A 85 -1.45 -15.46 -8.53
CA GLU A 85 -2.29 -14.36 -8.08
C GLU A 85 -1.49 -13.34 -7.23
N PRO A 86 -1.91 -12.06 -7.17
CA PRO A 86 -1.32 -11.08 -6.28
C PRO A 86 -1.33 -11.52 -4.81
N VAL A 87 -0.16 -11.51 -4.17
CA VAL A 87 0.02 -11.90 -2.77
C VAL A 87 0.00 -10.65 -1.89
N PRO A 88 -0.85 -10.58 -0.85
CA PRO A 88 -0.81 -9.47 0.10
C PRO A 88 0.48 -9.54 0.93
N VAL A 89 1.28 -8.47 0.92
CA VAL A 89 2.52 -8.39 1.70
C VAL A 89 2.40 -7.49 2.93
N THR A 90 1.31 -6.73 3.04
CA THR A 90 0.97 -5.96 4.25
C THR A 90 -0.43 -6.30 4.79
N GLY A 91 -0.65 -5.92 6.05
CA GLY A 91 -1.97 -5.66 6.61
C GLY A 91 -2.67 -4.48 5.95
N VAL A 92 -3.86 -4.11 6.46
CA VAL A 92 -4.52 -2.87 6.04
C VAL A 92 -3.87 -1.71 6.78
N LEU A 93 -3.23 -0.83 6.02
CA LEU A 93 -2.53 0.35 6.52
C LEU A 93 -3.37 1.60 6.28
N HIS A 94 -3.08 2.65 7.04
CA HIS A 94 -3.70 3.96 6.81
C HIS A 94 -3.17 4.57 5.51
N GLY A 95 -3.97 5.42 4.88
CA GLY A 95 -3.58 6.11 3.65
C GLY A 95 -2.41 7.06 3.90
N GLY A 96 -1.42 7.04 2.99
CA GLY A 96 -0.18 7.78 3.10
C GLY A 96 0.93 7.09 3.89
N ALA A 97 0.67 5.91 4.47
CA ALA A 97 1.70 5.13 5.14
C ALA A 97 2.86 4.82 4.17
N ARG A 98 4.10 4.99 4.64
CA ARG A 98 5.32 4.71 3.87
C ARG A 98 5.87 3.34 4.26
N VAL A 99 5.82 2.39 3.35
CA VAL A 99 6.26 1.01 3.56
C VAL A 99 7.57 0.79 2.83
N VAL A 100 8.59 0.25 3.51
CA VAL A 100 9.81 -0.23 2.85
C VAL A 100 9.70 -1.74 2.71
N LEU A 101 9.73 -2.22 1.48
CA LEU A 101 9.76 -3.65 1.16
C LEU A 101 11.17 -4.04 0.72
N ARG A 102 11.70 -5.14 1.29
CA ARG A 102 12.89 -5.80 0.78
C ARG A 102 12.47 -6.87 -0.21
N PHE A 103 12.94 -6.76 -1.44
CA PHE A 103 12.84 -7.80 -2.46
C PHE A 103 14.15 -8.56 -2.49
N ARG A 104 14.12 -9.86 -2.21
CA ARG A 104 15.23 -10.77 -2.47
C ARG A 104 14.89 -11.58 -3.71
N VAL A 105 15.71 -11.48 -4.74
CA VAL A 105 15.53 -12.20 -6.00
C VAL A 105 16.67 -13.20 -6.19
N THR A 106 16.31 -14.44 -6.46
CA THR A 106 17.23 -15.54 -6.77
C THR A 106 17.00 -16.01 -8.20
N GLY A 107 18.07 -16.10 -9.00
CA GLY A 107 17.99 -16.56 -10.39
C GLY A 107 18.57 -17.96 -10.59
N GLY A 108 18.02 -18.73 -11.54
CA GLY A 108 18.50 -20.09 -11.84
C GLY A 108 19.83 -20.16 -12.61
N PHE A 109 20.79 -20.94 -12.08
CA PHE A 109 22.15 -21.23 -12.61
C PHE A 109 23.05 -20.01 -12.92
N GLY A 110 23.89 -19.65 -11.94
CA GLY A 110 24.98 -18.68 -12.10
C GLY A 110 24.64 -17.23 -11.72
N TYR A 111 23.36 -16.92 -11.50
CA TYR A 111 22.94 -15.60 -11.04
C TYR A 111 23.10 -15.48 -9.53
N GLN A 112 23.65 -14.35 -9.08
CA GLN A 112 23.76 -14.05 -7.66
C GLN A 112 22.39 -13.65 -7.10
N THR A 113 22.12 -14.04 -5.86
CA THR A 113 21.06 -13.45 -5.05
C THR A 113 21.29 -11.94 -4.98
N ARG A 114 20.22 -11.18 -5.23
CA ARG A 114 20.24 -9.72 -5.14
C ARG A 114 19.08 -9.26 -4.27
N GLU A 115 19.30 -8.15 -3.58
CA GLU A 115 18.34 -7.57 -2.67
C GLU A 115 18.14 -6.08 -2.98
N TRP A 116 16.90 -5.62 -2.89
CA TRP A 116 16.52 -4.21 -3.04
C TRP A 116 15.56 -3.82 -1.93
N GLU A 117 15.82 -2.70 -1.27
CA GLU A 117 14.87 -2.09 -0.34
C GLU A 117 14.21 -0.91 -1.04
N LEU A 118 12.91 -1.03 -1.29
CA LEU A 118 12.15 -0.08 -2.08
C LEU A 118 11.00 0.53 -1.25
N PRO A 119 10.90 1.87 -1.19
CA PRO A 119 9.81 2.53 -0.49
C PRO A 119 8.56 2.64 -1.38
N PHE A 120 7.40 2.37 -0.80
CA PHE A 120 6.09 2.54 -1.41
C PHE A 120 5.18 3.31 -0.47
N GLU A 121 4.24 4.04 -1.05
CA GLU A 121 3.27 4.79 -0.27
C GLU A 121 1.87 4.23 -0.49
N VAL A 122 1.13 4.01 0.59
CA VAL A 122 -0.23 3.47 0.52
C VAL A 122 -1.19 4.55 0.03
N ASP A 123 -1.90 4.27 -1.06
CA ASP A 123 -3.03 5.07 -1.55
C ASP A 123 -4.05 4.10 -2.17
N GLY A 124 -4.92 3.59 -1.31
CA GLY A 124 -5.76 2.45 -1.60
C GLY A 124 -4.95 1.15 -1.67
N ASN A 125 -5.59 0.11 -2.21
CA ASN A 125 -4.93 -1.14 -2.49
C ASN A 125 -3.98 -0.96 -3.68
N LYS A 126 -2.70 -1.26 -3.46
CA LYS A 126 -1.63 -1.10 -4.44
C LYS A 126 -1.08 -2.46 -4.84
N LEU A 127 -0.84 -2.64 -6.13
CA LEU A 127 -0.13 -3.79 -6.70
C LEU A 127 1.26 -3.36 -7.16
N ILE A 128 2.28 -4.05 -6.65
CA ILE A 128 3.64 -4.02 -7.18
C ILE A 128 3.78 -5.19 -8.15
N TYR A 129 3.77 -4.86 -9.44
CA TYR A 129 3.80 -5.83 -10.52
C TYR A 129 5.24 -6.01 -10.98
N VAL A 130 5.92 -7.05 -10.48
CA VAL A 130 7.34 -7.33 -10.78
C VAL A 130 7.45 -7.96 -12.16
N THR A 131 8.12 -7.25 -13.08
CA THR A 131 8.17 -7.57 -14.52
C THR A 131 9.50 -8.16 -14.95
N GLY A 132 10.55 -8.06 -14.14
CA GLY A 132 11.82 -8.69 -14.45
C GLY A 132 12.96 -8.23 -13.54
N VAL A 133 14.13 -8.78 -13.81
CA VAL A 133 15.38 -8.40 -13.14
C VAL A 133 16.50 -8.38 -14.17
N ASN A 134 17.32 -7.33 -14.16
CA ASN A 134 18.61 -7.33 -14.84
C ASN A 134 19.72 -7.55 -13.80
N PRO A 135 20.31 -8.76 -13.75
CA PRO A 135 21.33 -9.09 -12.76
C PRO A 135 22.68 -8.41 -13.04
N PHE A 136 22.95 -8.00 -14.27
CA PHE A 136 24.18 -7.31 -14.66
C PHE A 136 24.14 -5.83 -14.24
N GLU A 137 22.99 -5.18 -14.44
CA GLU A 137 22.75 -3.81 -13.99
C GLU A 137 22.40 -3.73 -12.50
N GLY A 138 22.09 -4.86 -11.86
CA GLY A 138 21.62 -4.90 -10.48
C GLY A 138 20.27 -4.21 -10.31
N LYS A 139 19.38 -4.32 -11.29
CA LYS A 139 18.11 -3.59 -11.35
C LYS A 139 16.91 -4.53 -11.28
N LEU A 140 15.94 -4.19 -10.43
CA LEU A 140 14.61 -4.80 -10.40
C LEU A 140 13.65 -3.96 -11.24
N TYR A 141 12.90 -4.60 -12.14
CA TYR A 141 11.85 -3.95 -12.92
C TYR A 141 10.49 -4.25 -12.31
N TYR A 142 9.70 -3.20 -12.07
CA TYR A 142 8.36 -3.30 -11.53
C TYR A 142 7.49 -2.13 -11.99
N GLU A 143 6.18 -2.30 -11.90
CA GLU A 143 5.18 -1.26 -12.08
C GLU A 143 4.30 -1.15 -10.84
N GLU A 144 3.89 0.07 -10.50
CA GLU A 144 2.89 0.31 -9.45
C GLU A 144 1.51 0.52 -10.07
N ARG A 145 0.51 -0.22 -9.59
CA ARG A 145 -0.87 -0.16 -10.09
C ARG A 145 -1.85 -0.06 -8.92
N SER A 146 -3.02 0.53 -9.15
CA SER A 146 -4.16 0.37 -8.24
C SER A 146 -4.73 -1.04 -8.39
N TYR A 147 -5.25 -1.62 -7.32
CA TYR A 147 -5.75 -3.00 -7.29
C TYR A 147 -7.07 -3.13 -6.55
N GLY A 148 -8.08 -3.72 -7.17
CA GLY A 148 -9.43 -3.84 -6.61
C GLY A 148 -10.48 -3.18 -7.46
#